data_AF-A0A8T7GU15-F1
#
_entry.id   AF-A0A8T7GU15-F1
#
_cell.length_a   1.000
_cell.length_b   1.000
_cell.length_c   1.000
_cell.angle_alpha   90.00
_cell.angle_beta   90.00
_cell.angle_gamma   90.00
#
_symmetry.space_group_name_H-M   'P 1'
#
loop_
_entity.id
_entity.type
_entity.pdbx_description
1 polymer ?
#
loop_
_entity_poly.entity_id
_entity_poly.type
_entity_poly.pdbx_seq_one_letter_code
_entity_poly.pdbx_strand_id
1 'polypeptide(L)'
;MVREGSVDVEICASQQLDRFIEKDVGSVRLRIWVSKSYCSDRGEALYRWAANRGARLSLSVLAPKVLEGREYALMLLEDCRAFLMRGFERSVVTPIPRKPRVTLYAHSHPRAPSIPSHRDLLSAINMLSDGVYETCIVGVDGATCLYRVSYLTLEDFEKLVDLANNMKCAEDLFAWVSRCESVKVLTL
;
A
#
# COMPACT_ATOMS: atom_id res chain seq x y z
N MET A 1 -25.92 22.06 -5.73
CA MET A 1 -25.89 21.35 -7.03
C MET A 1 -24.45 21.48 -7.56
N VAL A 2 -23.57 20.56 -7.17
CA VAL A 2 -22.16 20.59 -7.54
C VAL A 2 -22.00 19.73 -8.79
N ARG A 3 -21.57 20.34 -9.90
CA ARG A 3 -21.27 19.61 -11.14
C ARG A 3 -19.94 18.88 -10.95
N GLU A 4 -20.00 17.55 -10.93
CA GLU A 4 -18.82 16.70 -11.07
C GLU A 4 -18.26 16.89 -12.49
N GLY A 5 -17.07 17.48 -12.58
CA GLY A 5 -16.29 17.44 -13.81
C GLY A 5 -15.66 16.06 -13.94
N SER A 6 -16.07 15.30 -14.96
CA SER A 6 -15.37 14.10 -15.37
C SER A 6 -13.99 14.49 -15.89
N VAL A 7 -12.94 14.11 -15.17
CA VAL A 7 -11.58 14.11 -15.71
C VAL A 7 -11.43 12.78 -16.41
N ASP A 8 -11.54 12.78 -17.74
CA ASP A 8 -11.17 11.64 -18.56
C ASP A 8 -9.65 11.46 -18.46
N VAL A 9 -9.23 10.59 -17.54
CA VAL A 9 -7.83 10.18 -17.44
C VAL A 9 -7.65 8.96 -18.34
N GLU A 10 -7.07 9.21 -19.51
CA GLU A 10 -6.53 8.17 -20.36
C GLU A 10 -5.35 7.53 -19.62
N ILE A 11 -5.62 6.48 -18.85
CA ILE A 11 -4.58 5.64 -18.26
C ILE A 11 -3.86 5.01 -19.45
N CYS A 12 -2.58 5.33 -19.65
CA CYS A 12 -1.72 4.71 -20.65
C CYS A 12 -1.73 3.18 -20.48
N ALA A 13 -2.70 2.53 -21.11
CA ALA A 13 -2.81 1.08 -21.22
C ALA A 13 -1.98 0.62 -22.42
N SER A 14 -0.71 0.97 -22.42
CA SER A 14 0.26 0.28 -23.27
C SER A 14 1.62 0.37 -22.61
N GLN A 15 2.05 -0.74 -22.00
CA GLN A 15 3.46 -1.03 -21.82
C GLN A 15 3.62 -2.52 -21.59
N GLN A 16 4.46 -3.13 -22.43
CA GLN A 16 4.89 -4.50 -22.30
C GLN A 16 5.39 -4.73 -20.87
N LEU A 17 4.78 -5.69 -20.17
CA LEU A 17 5.35 -6.25 -18.95
C LEU A 17 6.63 -6.98 -19.37
N ASP A 18 7.75 -6.31 -19.25
CA ASP A 18 9.02 -6.78 -19.83
C ASP A 18 9.59 -8.00 -19.10
N ARG A 19 9.25 -8.22 -17.82
CA ARG A 19 9.67 -9.42 -17.10
C ARG A 19 8.86 -9.69 -15.83
N PHE A 20 8.64 -10.98 -15.57
CA PHE A 20 8.13 -11.51 -14.32
C PHE A 20 9.27 -12.16 -13.53
N ILE A 21 9.43 -11.81 -12.26
CA ILE A 21 10.44 -12.40 -11.37
C ILE A 21 9.72 -12.97 -10.15
N GLU A 22 9.93 -14.27 -9.89
CA GLU A 22 9.56 -14.91 -8.63
C GLU A 22 10.82 -15.15 -7.79
N LYS A 23 10.77 -14.78 -6.51
CA LYS A 23 11.87 -14.99 -5.56
C LYS A 23 11.31 -15.28 -4.17
N ASP A 24 11.87 -16.26 -3.49
CA ASP A 24 11.57 -16.50 -2.08
C ASP A 24 12.52 -15.66 -1.22
N VAL A 25 11.96 -14.86 -0.29
CA VAL A 25 12.71 -14.04 0.66
C VAL A 25 12.16 -14.28 2.06
N GLY A 26 12.91 -15.02 2.87
CA GLY A 26 12.45 -15.47 4.19
C GLY A 26 11.21 -16.37 4.07
N SER A 27 10.11 -16.01 4.73
CA SER A 27 8.83 -16.73 4.66
C SER A 27 7.87 -16.19 3.58
N VAL A 28 8.31 -15.29 2.70
CA VAL A 28 7.48 -14.62 1.70
C VAL A 28 7.89 -15.06 0.29
N ARG A 29 6.91 -15.46 -0.53
CA ARG A 29 7.09 -15.72 -1.96
C ARG A 29 6.66 -14.51 -2.76
N LEU A 30 7.60 -13.92 -3.48
CA LEU A 30 7.40 -12.65 -4.17
C LEU A 30 7.09 -12.87 -5.64
N ARG A 31 6.24 -11.99 -6.18
CA ARG A 31 5.94 -11.86 -7.61
C ARG A 31 6.14 -10.42 -8.01
N ILE A 32 7.18 -10.16 -8.79
CA ILE A 32 7.59 -8.81 -9.19
C ILE A 32 7.31 -8.63 -10.68
N TRP A 33 6.51 -7.63 -11.00
CA TRP A 33 6.26 -7.19 -12.36
C TRP A 33 7.18 -6.02 -12.70
N VAL A 34 8.20 -6.28 -13.53
CA VAL A 34 9.16 -5.26 -13.96
C VAL A 34 8.67 -4.68 -15.29
N SER A 35 8.42 -3.37 -15.31
CA SER A 35 8.16 -2.61 -16.53
C SER A 35 9.22 -1.52 -16.68
N LYS A 36 9.67 -1.26 -17.91
CA LYS A 36 10.63 -0.19 -18.23
C LYS A 36 10.01 1.21 -18.23
N SER A 37 8.73 1.33 -17.93
CA SER A 37 8.02 2.58 -18.18
C SER A 37 7.91 3.50 -16.99
N TYR A 38 8.41 4.71 -17.23
CA TYR A 38 8.28 5.87 -16.38
C TYR A 38 6.83 6.40 -16.44
N CYS A 39 6.22 6.65 -15.28
CA CYS A 39 4.94 7.33 -15.21
C CYS A 39 5.16 8.83 -15.45
N SER A 40 4.41 9.44 -16.37
CA SER A 40 4.47 10.91 -16.59
C SER A 40 4.07 11.68 -15.32
N ASP A 41 4.42 12.97 -15.21
CA ASP A 41 4.01 13.85 -14.09
C ASP A 41 2.50 13.82 -13.81
N ARG A 42 1.67 13.63 -14.85
CA ARG A 42 0.21 13.48 -14.72
C ARG A 42 -0.17 12.16 -14.04
N GLY A 43 0.59 11.10 -14.29
CA GLY A 43 0.45 9.81 -13.62
C GLY A 43 0.73 9.93 -12.14
N GLU A 44 1.85 10.56 -11.74
CA GLU A 44 2.13 10.76 -10.31
C GLU A 44 1.00 11.53 -9.61
N ALA A 45 0.46 12.58 -10.24
CA ALA A 45 -0.64 13.35 -9.67
C ALA A 45 -1.91 12.50 -9.45
N LEU A 46 -2.25 11.61 -10.40
CA LEU A 46 -3.37 10.68 -10.24
C LEU A 46 -3.13 9.69 -9.10
N TYR A 47 -1.94 9.08 -9.05
CA TYR A 47 -1.58 8.17 -7.98
C TYR A 47 -1.70 8.94 -6.66
N ARG A 48 -1.06 10.09 -6.48
CA ARG A 48 -1.18 10.90 -5.25
C ARG A 48 -2.64 11.23 -4.88
N TRP A 49 -3.50 11.56 -5.85
CA TRP A 49 -4.93 11.78 -5.60
C TRP A 49 -5.62 10.52 -5.08
N ALA A 50 -5.36 9.36 -5.70
CA ALA A 50 -5.90 8.08 -5.29
C ALA A 50 -5.47 7.70 -3.87
N ALA A 51 -4.18 7.84 -3.53
CA ALA A 51 -3.68 7.62 -2.16
C ALA A 51 -4.40 8.51 -1.14
N ASN A 52 -4.55 9.80 -1.44
CA ASN A 52 -5.27 10.70 -0.54
C ASN A 52 -6.72 10.26 -0.30
N ARG A 53 -7.39 9.70 -1.32
CA ARG A 53 -8.75 9.17 -1.18
C ARG A 53 -8.75 7.86 -0.39
N GLY A 54 -7.82 6.96 -0.68
CA GLY A 54 -7.68 5.67 -0.01
C GLY A 54 -7.31 5.79 1.46
N ALA A 55 -6.36 6.65 1.79
CA ALA A 55 -6.00 6.98 3.17
C ALA A 55 -7.18 7.58 3.96
N ARG A 56 -7.96 8.49 3.36
CA ARG A 56 -9.17 9.05 3.99
C ARG A 56 -10.26 8.00 4.20
N LEU A 57 -10.46 7.11 3.22
CA LEU A 57 -11.37 5.98 3.35
C LEU A 57 -10.93 5.09 4.52
N SER A 58 -9.65 4.72 4.55
CA SER A 58 -9.04 3.89 5.60
C SER A 58 -9.24 4.50 6.98
N LEU A 59 -8.95 5.79 7.14
CA LEU A 59 -9.20 6.53 8.38
C LEU A 59 -10.69 6.50 8.77
N SER A 60 -11.59 6.83 7.84
CA SER A 60 -13.02 6.90 8.13
C SER A 60 -13.61 5.56 8.61
N VAL A 61 -13.07 4.44 8.12
CA VAL A 61 -13.55 3.08 8.44
C VAL A 61 -12.86 2.52 9.69
N LEU A 62 -11.53 2.69 9.79
CA LEU A 62 -10.71 1.99 10.79
C LEU A 62 -10.44 2.82 12.04
N ALA A 63 -10.45 4.17 11.98
CA ALA A 63 -10.20 4.99 13.17
C ALA A 63 -11.20 4.71 14.32
N PRO A 64 -12.51 4.53 14.05
CA PRO A 64 -13.45 4.11 15.10
C PRO A 64 -13.13 2.74 15.71
N LYS A 65 -12.37 1.90 15.01
CA LYS A 65 -12.04 0.52 15.39
C LYS A 65 -10.77 0.40 16.23
N VAL A 66 -9.86 1.38 16.14
CA VAL A 66 -8.58 1.42 16.88
C VAL A 66 -8.78 1.26 18.40
N LEU A 67 -9.88 1.79 18.94
CA LEU A 67 -10.18 1.75 20.37
C LEU A 67 -10.84 0.44 20.84
N GLU A 68 -11.29 -0.42 19.93
CA GLU A 68 -11.99 -1.67 20.28
C GLU A 68 -11.03 -2.75 20.81
N GLY A 69 -9.72 -2.50 20.80
CA GLY A 69 -8.70 -3.42 21.32
C GLY A 69 -8.51 -4.67 20.46
N ARG A 70 -8.99 -4.65 19.21
CA ARG A 70 -8.84 -5.71 18.21
C ARG A 70 -8.37 -5.11 16.89
N GLU A 71 -7.59 -5.87 16.15
CA GLU A 71 -7.13 -5.48 14.82
C GLU A 71 -8.24 -5.70 13.79
N TYR A 72 -8.33 -4.79 12.84
CA TYR A 72 -9.25 -4.83 11.71
C TYR A 72 -8.48 -4.55 10.43
N ALA A 73 -8.87 -5.19 9.34
CA ALA A 73 -8.31 -4.99 8.01
C ALA A 73 -9.42 -4.60 7.02
N LEU A 74 -9.17 -3.56 6.24
CA LEU A 74 -9.99 -3.10 5.14
C LEU A 74 -9.30 -3.50 3.82
N MET A 75 -10.06 -4.09 2.91
CA MET A 75 -9.62 -4.33 1.53
C MET A 75 -10.60 -3.66 0.57
N LEU A 76 -10.08 -2.92 -0.41
CA LEU A 76 -10.84 -2.45 -1.56
C LEU A 76 -10.42 -3.26 -2.79
N LEU A 77 -11.40 -3.64 -3.59
CA LEU A 77 -11.20 -4.41 -4.82
C LEU A 77 -11.31 -3.52 -6.06
N GLU A 78 -10.82 -4.02 -7.19
CA GLU A 78 -10.88 -3.33 -8.49
C GLU A 78 -12.32 -3.10 -8.99
N ASP A 79 -13.29 -3.89 -8.51
CA ASP A 79 -14.72 -3.74 -8.81
C ASP A 79 -15.47 -2.86 -7.79
N CYS A 80 -14.72 -2.05 -7.03
CA CYS A 80 -15.22 -1.13 -6.01
C CYS A 80 -15.91 -1.77 -4.80
N ARG A 81 -15.91 -3.11 -4.68
CA ARG A 81 -16.36 -3.77 -3.45
C ARG A 81 -15.30 -3.62 -2.36
N ALA A 82 -15.76 -3.49 -1.11
CA ALA A 82 -14.89 -3.41 0.05
C ALA A 82 -15.22 -4.50 1.08
N PHE A 83 -14.19 -5.04 1.73
CA PHE A 83 -14.33 -5.99 2.83
C PHE A 83 -13.69 -5.41 4.08
N LEU A 84 -14.43 -5.46 5.19
CA LEU A 84 -13.89 -5.23 6.52
C LEU A 84 -13.80 -6.57 7.23
N MET A 85 -12.58 -6.94 7.62
CA MET A 85 -12.28 -8.15 8.33
C MET A 85 -11.80 -7.81 9.73
N ARG A 86 -12.12 -8.66 10.69
CA ARG A 86 -11.56 -8.60 12.04
C ARG A 86 -10.36 -9.55 12.09
N GLY A 87 -9.19 -9.02 12.44
CA GLY A 87 -7.95 -9.78 12.57
C GLY A 87 -7.98 -10.78 13.74
N PHE A 88 -7.07 -11.75 13.67
CA PHE A 88 -6.74 -12.67 14.77
C PHE A 88 -5.35 -12.32 15.31
N GLU A 89 -5.17 -12.37 16.63
CA GLU A 89 -4.05 -11.81 17.41
C GLU A 89 -2.62 -12.23 17.01
N ARG A 90 -2.40 -13.15 16.05
CA ARG A 90 -1.04 -13.71 15.80
C ARG A 90 -0.68 -14.09 14.36
N SER A 91 -1.60 -14.08 13.40
CA SER A 91 -1.27 -14.33 11.99
C SER A 91 -2.30 -13.70 11.06
N VAL A 92 -1.94 -12.59 10.44
CA VAL A 92 -2.72 -12.05 9.33
C VAL A 92 -2.33 -12.85 8.08
N VAL A 93 -2.95 -14.02 7.90
CA VAL A 93 -3.02 -14.62 6.55
C VAL A 93 -4.17 -13.90 5.87
N THR A 94 -3.91 -12.72 5.29
CA THR A 94 -4.90 -12.03 4.46
C THR A 94 -5.08 -12.90 3.22
N PRO A 95 -6.24 -13.55 3.01
CA PRO A 95 -6.49 -14.21 1.73
C PRO A 95 -6.69 -13.10 0.71
N ILE A 96 -5.62 -12.63 0.09
CA ILE A 96 -5.69 -11.63 -0.99
C ILE A 96 -6.38 -12.33 -2.17
N PRO A 97 -7.64 -11.97 -2.52
CA PRO A 97 -8.31 -12.57 -3.65
C PRO A 97 -7.49 -12.34 -4.91
N ARG A 98 -7.24 -13.42 -5.67
CA ARG A 98 -6.53 -13.30 -6.96
C ARG A 98 -7.35 -12.52 -7.98
N LYS A 99 -8.69 -12.62 -7.89
CA LYS A 99 -9.69 -11.88 -8.67
C LYS A 99 -10.99 -11.75 -7.85
N PRO A 100 -11.63 -10.57 -7.82
CA PRO A 100 -11.11 -9.28 -8.28
C PRO A 100 -9.82 -8.89 -7.51
N ARG A 101 -8.91 -8.17 -8.17
CA ARG A 101 -7.63 -7.75 -7.55
C ARG A 101 -7.88 -6.75 -6.41
N VAL A 102 -7.07 -6.85 -5.36
CA VAL A 102 -7.03 -5.84 -4.29
C VAL A 102 -6.33 -4.59 -4.82
N THR A 103 -6.98 -3.44 -4.67
CA THR A 103 -6.44 -2.13 -5.08
C THR A 103 -5.89 -1.36 -3.88
N LEU A 104 -6.55 -1.47 -2.73
CA LEU A 104 -6.11 -0.88 -1.46
C LEU A 104 -6.22 -1.90 -0.35
N TYR A 105 -5.21 -1.93 0.50
CA TYR A 105 -5.24 -2.64 1.77
C TYR A 105 -5.01 -1.66 2.92
N ALA A 106 -5.72 -1.82 4.02
CA ALA A 106 -5.44 -1.07 5.23
C ALA A 106 -5.67 -1.93 6.46
N HIS A 107 -4.96 -1.68 7.55
CA HIS A 107 -5.24 -2.32 8.83
C HIS A 107 -5.09 -1.36 10.01
N SER A 108 -5.76 -1.69 11.12
CA SER A 108 -5.75 -0.88 12.34
C SER A 108 -4.74 -1.39 13.35
N HIS A 109 -3.95 -0.51 13.95
CA HIS A 109 -3.11 -0.79 15.11
C HIS A 109 -3.87 -0.48 16.41
N PRO A 110 -4.33 -1.49 17.17
CA PRO A 110 -5.15 -1.24 18.35
C PRO A 110 -4.29 -0.60 19.45
N ARG A 111 -4.68 0.60 19.90
CA ARG A 111 -3.98 1.36 20.95
C ARG A 111 -2.50 1.66 20.65
N ALA A 112 -2.10 1.61 19.40
CA ALA A 112 -0.73 1.82 18.96
C ALA A 112 -0.69 2.89 17.86
N PRO A 113 0.47 3.56 17.67
CA PRO A 113 0.63 4.53 16.60
C PRO A 113 0.58 3.85 15.23
N SER A 114 0.36 4.64 14.19
CA SER A 114 0.32 4.23 12.78
C SER A 114 1.71 3.94 12.20
N ILE A 115 2.70 3.65 13.04
CA ILE A 115 4.05 3.31 12.62
C ILE A 115 4.07 1.82 12.24
N PRO A 116 4.56 1.48 11.03
CA PRO A 116 4.65 0.08 10.61
C PRO A 116 5.62 -0.71 11.48
N SER A 117 5.29 -1.97 11.76
CA SER A 117 6.24 -2.96 12.26
C SER A 117 7.01 -3.62 11.12
N HIS A 118 8.03 -4.42 11.45
CA HIS A 118 8.74 -5.28 10.49
C HIS A 118 7.78 -6.13 9.64
N ARG A 119 6.75 -6.72 10.26
CA ARG A 119 5.76 -7.55 9.57
C ARG A 119 4.85 -6.74 8.66
N ASP A 120 4.51 -5.53 9.06
CA ASP A 120 3.69 -4.64 8.24
C ASP A 120 4.44 -4.23 6.98
N LEU A 121 5.72 -3.90 7.10
CA LEU A 121 6.56 -3.58 5.94
C LEU A 121 6.72 -4.79 5.00
N LEU A 122 6.99 -5.99 5.52
CA LEU A 122 7.05 -7.19 4.67
C LEU A 122 5.72 -7.47 3.95
N SER A 123 4.60 -7.27 4.64
CA SER A 123 3.27 -7.43 4.05
C SER A 123 3.01 -6.36 2.98
N ALA A 124 3.38 -5.11 3.25
CA ALA A 124 3.27 -4.01 2.30
C ALA A 124 4.10 -4.28 1.05
N ILE A 125 5.35 -4.74 1.20
CA ILE A 125 6.23 -5.12 0.09
C ILE A 125 5.55 -6.19 -0.79
N ASN A 126 5.00 -7.23 -0.18
CA ASN A 126 4.33 -8.28 -0.92
C ASN A 126 3.11 -7.74 -1.69
N MET A 127 2.27 -6.96 -1.02
CA MET A 127 1.07 -6.36 -1.62
C MET A 127 1.40 -5.44 -2.78
N LEU A 128 2.35 -4.52 -2.59
CA LEU A 128 2.74 -3.57 -3.63
C LEU A 128 3.34 -4.29 -4.84
N SER A 129 4.11 -5.37 -4.61
CA SER A 129 4.66 -6.24 -5.66
C SER A 129 3.57 -6.97 -6.44
N ASP A 130 2.51 -7.44 -5.74
CA ASP A 130 1.34 -8.08 -6.32
C ASP A 130 0.39 -7.12 -7.06
N GLY A 131 0.70 -5.81 -7.08
CA GLY A 131 -0.07 -4.81 -7.81
C GLY A 131 -1.08 -4.03 -6.98
N VAL A 132 -1.10 -4.23 -5.64
CA VAL A 132 -1.83 -3.34 -4.75
C VAL A 132 -1.23 -1.93 -4.89
N TYR A 133 -2.11 -0.95 -5.01
CA TYR A 133 -1.69 0.43 -5.28
C TYR A 133 -1.28 1.15 -3.97
N GLU A 134 -1.97 0.86 -2.87
CA GLU A 134 -1.75 1.50 -1.57
C GLU A 134 -1.94 0.51 -0.41
N THR A 135 -1.09 0.64 0.60
CA THR A 135 -1.24 -0.02 1.90
C THR A 135 -1.26 1.03 3.01
N CYS A 136 -2.20 0.94 3.95
CA CYS A 136 -2.32 1.90 5.04
C CYS A 136 -2.33 1.24 6.41
N ILE A 137 -1.78 1.93 7.39
CA ILE A 137 -1.87 1.58 8.80
C ILE A 137 -2.59 2.71 9.50
N VAL A 138 -3.66 2.37 10.23
CA VAL A 138 -4.45 3.33 11.00
C VAL A 138 -4.20 3.11 12.48
N GLY A 139 -3.60 4.08 13.14
CA GLY A 139 -3.28 4.06 14.56
C GLY A 139 -4.07 5.10 15.35
N VAL A 140 -3.68 5.29 16.61
CA VAL A 140 -4.27 6.33 17.49
C VAL A 140 -3.89 7.75 17.07
N ASP A 141 -2.81 7.90 16.30
CA ASP A 141 -2.21 9.15 15.87
C ASP A 141 -2.57 9.54 14.43
N GLY A 142 -3.41 8.75 13.75
CA GLY A 142 -3.81 9.00 12.36
C GLY A 142 -3.54 7.80 11.46
N ALA A 143 -3.13 8.06 10.23
CA ALA A 143 -2.78 7.01 9.27
C ALA A 143 -1.41 7.23 8.62
N THR A 144 -0.68 6.15 8.40
CA THR A 144 0.53 6.11 7.58
C THR A 144 0.30 5.14 6.43
N CYS A 145 0.43 5.64 5.20
CA CYS A 145 0.18 4.88 3.99
C CYS A 145 1.42 4.83 3.11
N LEU A 146 1.75 3.63 2.62
CA LEU A 146 2.71 3.39 1.55
C LEU A 146 1.94 3.23 0.25
N TYR A 147 2.23 4.07 -0.73
CA TYR A 147 1.56 4.01 -2.02
C TYR A 147 2.56 4.08 -3.16
N ARG A 148 2.24 3.39 -4.25
CA ARG A 148 3.04 3.45 -5.47
C ARG A 148 2.81 4.77 -6.17
N VAL A 149 3.78 5.20 -6.96
CA VAL A 149 3.62 6.24 -8.00
C VAL A 149 4.11 5.75 -9.36
N SER A 150 4.67 4.53 -9.41
CA SER A 150 5.17 3.86 -10.60
C SER A 150 5.16 2.33 -10.43
N TYR A 151 5.71 1.61 -11.41
CA TYR A 151 6.09 0.21 -11.27
C TYR A 151 7.22 0.05 -10.26
N LEU A 152 7.12 -0.98 -9.41
CA LEU A 152 8.21 -1.33 -8.51
C LEU A 152 9.35 -1.96 -9.31
N THR A 153 10.52 -1.35 -9.24
CA THR A 153 11.74 -1.95 -9.79
C THR A 153 12.32 -2.97 -8.80
N LEU A 154 13.26 -3.80 -9.27
CA LEU A 154 14.01 -4.70 -8.38
C LEU A 154 14.80 -3.90 -7.33
N GLU A 155 15.35 -2.74 -7.70
CA GLU A 155 16.08 -1.87 -6.79
C GLU A 155 15.15 -1.28 -5.70
N ASP A 156 13.95 -0.84 -6.06
CA ASP A 156 12.95 -0.37 -5.07
C ASP A 156 12.58 -1.47 -4.09
N PHE A 157 12.44 -2.70 -4.60
CA PHE A 157 12.18 -3.87 -3.78
C PHE A 157 13.31 -4.16 -2.79
N GLU A 158 14.57 -4.21 -3.25
CA GLU A 158 15.74 -4.44 -2.38
C GLU A 158 15.83 -3.35 -1.30
N LYS A 159 15.63 -2.09 -1.69
CA LYS A 159 15.56 -0.96 -0.76
C LYS A 159 14.44 -1.13 0.28
N LEU A 160 13.25 -1.58 -0.13
CA LEU A 160 12.14 -1.80 0.81
C LEU A 160 12.43 -2.93 1.80
N VAL A 161 13.06 -4.02 1.34
CA VAL A 161 13.47 -5.14 2.21
C VAL A 161 14.53 -4.69 3.20
N ASP A 162 15.50 -3.89 2.75
CA ASP A 162 16.52 -3.31 3.62
C ASP A 162 15.89 -2.37 4.67
N LEU A 163 14.92 -1.55 4.28
CA LEU A 163 14.13 -0.76 5.22
C LEU A 163 13.43 -1.65 6.24
N ALA A 164 12.72 -2.68 5.78
CA ALA A 164 12.02 -3.60 6.67
C ALA A 164 12.97 -4.17 7.73
N ASN A 165 14.14 -4.67 7.31
CA ASN A 165 15.10 -5.32 8.20
C ASN A 165 15.87 -4.36 9.12
N ASN A 166 15.99 -3.08 8.76
CA ASN A 166 16.85 -2.14 9.48
C ASN A 166 16.12 -0.97 10.13
N MET A 167 14.81 -0.80 9.91
CA MET A 167 14.01 0.27 10.50
C MET A 167 13.97 0.15 12.02
N LYS A 168 14.32 1.25 12.71
CA LYS A 168 14.28 1.38 14.17
C LYS A 168 13.22 2.35 14.63
N CYS A 169 12.94 3.37 13.83
CA CYS A 169 11.96 4.41 14.13
C CYS A 169 11.27 4.95 12.86
N ALA A 170 10.27 5.80 13.04
CA ALA A 170 9.50 6.38 11.92
C ALA A 170 10.37 7.29 11.03
N GLU A 171 11.39 7.93 11.60
CA GLU A 171 12.33 8.77 10.85
C GLU A 171 13.08 7.97 9.77
N ASP A 172 13.38 6.69 10.03
CA ASP A 172 14.01 5.81 9.04
C ASP A 172 13.09 5.58 7.83
N LEU A 173 11.78 5.44 8.07
CA LEU A 173 10.78 5.31 7.00
C LEU A 173 10.76 6.57 6.12
N PHE A 174 10.69 7.76 6.71
CA PHE A 174 10.66 9.02 5.94
C PHE A 174 11.97 9.28 5.21
N ALA A 175 13.11 9.02 5.86
CA ALA A 175 14.42 9.13 5.25
C ALA A 175 14.55 8.17 4.05
N TRP A 176 14.00 6.97 4.15
CA TRP A 176 13.98 6.00 3.06
C TRP A 176 13.12 6.47 1.88
N VAL A 177 11.91 6.95 2.15
CA VAL A 177 10.97 7.42 1.10
C VAL A 177 11.57 8.52 0.25
N SER A 178 12.36 9.40 0.84
CA SER A 178 13.04 10.47 0.10
C SER A 178 13.97 9.97 -1.01
N ARG A 179 14.38 8.69 -0.95
CA ARG A 179 15.32 8.04 -1.89
C ARG A 179 14.65 6.99 -2.79
N CYS A 180 13.36 6.74 -2.62
CA CYS A 180 12.59 5.83 -3.46
C CYS A 180 11.79 6.63 -4.48
N GLU A 181 11.93 6.29 -5.76
CA GLU A 181 11.20 6.97 -6.84
C GLU A 181 9.79 6.42 -6.97
N SER A 182 9.63 5.09 -6.82
CA SER A 182 8.39 4.38 -7.17
C SER A 182 7.38 4.24 -6.04
N VAL A 183 7.79 4.45 -4.79
CA VAL A 183 6.94 4.36 -3.59
C VAL A 183 7.09 5.62 -2.75
N LYS A 184 5.96 6.13 -2.27
CA LYS A 184 5.88 7.31 -1.42
C LYS A 184 5.12 6.99 -0.14
N VAL A 185 5.30 7.85 0.87
CA VAL A 185 4.54 7.80 2.12
C VAL A 185 3.61 9.00 2.20
N LEU A 186 2.39 8.74 2.62
CA LEU A 186 1.39 9.72 2.99
C LEU A 186 1.05 9.52 4.46
N THR A 187 1.10 10.59 5.25
CA THR A 187 0.55 10.61 6.61
C THR A 187 -0.61 11.58 6.70
N LEU A 188 -1.64 11.20 7.48
CA LEU A 188 -2.87 11.97 7.69
C LEU A 188 -3.22 12.02 9.17
#